data_AF-A0A059CNW7-F1
#
_entry.id   AF-A0A059CNW7-F1
#
_cell.length_a   1.000
_cell.length_b   1.000
_cell.length_c   1.000
_cell.angle_alpha   90.00
_cell.angle_beta   90.00
_cell.angle_gamma   90.00
#
_symmetry.space_group_name_H-M   'P 1'
#
loop_
_entity.id
_entity.type
_entity.pdbx_description
1 polymer ?
#
loop_
_entity_poly.entity_id
_entity_poly.type
_entity_poly.pdbx_seq_one_letter_code
_entity_poly.pdbx_strand_id
1 'polypeptide(L)'
;MSSLIFPMLWITHLKISWSSTISQDIRRELGMSTFEEGELKLATITRKCEKCDNDEFEYTRKQMRSADEGQTTFLTCTKCRDTITEN
;
A
#
# COMPACT_ATOMS: atom_id res chain seq x y z
N MET A 1 -48.11 7.33 18.70
CA MET A 1 -46.73 6.83 18.93
C MET A 1 -45.84 7.34 17.80
N SER A 2 -45.40 8.60 17.82
CA SER A 2 -44.50 9.14 16.77
C SER A 2 -43.93 10.48 17.22
N SER A 3 -42.99 10.48 18.18
CA SER A 3 -42.40 11.75 18.64
C SER A 3 -40.97 11.66 19.19
N LEU A 4 -40.26 10.52 19.04
CA LEU A 4 -38.91 10.35 19.64
C LEU A 4 -37.81 9.98 18.62
N ILE A 5 -38.03 10.16 17.31
CA ILE A 5 -37.04 9.84 16.26
C ILE A 5 -36.15 11.06 15.89
N PHE A 6 -36.55 12.27 16.30
CA PHE A 6 -35.94 13.53 15.83
C PHE A 6 -34.53 13.90 16.34
N PRO A 7 -34.06 13.54 17.56
CA PRO A 7 -32.73 13.95 18.00
C PRO A 7 -31.61 13.02 17.48
N MET A 8 -31.94 11.77 17.13
CA MET A 8 -30.96 10.80 16.67
C MET A 8 -30.39 11.20 15.30
N LEU A 9 -31.24 11.73 14.40
CA LEU A 9 -30.84 12.21 13.08
C LEU A 9 -29.93 13.45 13.17
N TRP A 10 -30.22 14.40 14.05
CA TRP A 10 -29.38 15.60 14.27
C TRP A 10 -27.99 15.26 14.80
N ILE A 11 -27.89 14.32 15.75
CA ILE A 11 -26.59 13.84 16.27
C ILE A 11 -25.80 13.12 15.17
N THR A 12 -26.46 12.35 14.30
CA THR A 12 -25.78 11.70 13.17
C THR A 12 -25.29 12.72 12.13
N HIS A 13 -26.07 13.76 11.79
CA HIS A 13 -25.64 14.79 10.85
C HIS A 13 -24.43 15.59 11.38
N LEU A 14 -24.37 15.89 12.68
CA LEU A 14 -23.23 16.56 13.29
C LEU A 14 -21.97 15.67 13.31
N LYS A 15 -22.12 14.37 13.62
CA LYS A 15 -21.02 13.38 13.56
C LYS A 15 -20.49 13.14 12.15
N ILE A 16 -21.38 13.05 11.16
CA ILE A 16 -21.03 12.90 9.74
C ILE A 16 -20.25 14.15 9.27
N SER A 17 -20.73 15.34 9.63
CA SER A 17 -20.04 16.61 9.37
C SER A 17 -18.64 16.62 9.98
N TRP A 18 -18.50 16.36 11.29
CA TRP A 18 -17.19 16.33 11.96
C TRP A 18 -16.22 15.29 11.37
N SER A 19 -16.70 14.07 11.04
CA SER A 19 -15.89 13.04 10.38
C SER A 19 -15.40 13.45 8.99
N SER A 20 -16.24 14.18 8.23
CA SER A 20 -15.89 14.67 6.90
C SER A 20 -14.86 15.81 6.97
N THR A 21 -14.99 16.70 7.97
CA THR A 21 -14.03 17.78 8.24
C THR A 21 -12.68 17.23 8.70
N ILE A 22 -12.66 16.26 9.63
CA ILE A 22 -11.43 15.57 10.05
C ILE A 22 -10.71 14.96 8.85
N SER A 23 -11.46 14.31 7.95
CA SER A 23 -10.88 13.68 6.76
C SER A 23 -10.27 14.70 5.80
N GLN A 24 -10.84 15.90 5.70
CA GLN A 24 -10.34 16.99 4.86
C GLN A 24 -9.13 17.67 5.49
N ASP A 25 -9.13 17.88 6.80
CA ASP A 25 -8.00 18.48 7.53
C ASP A 25 -6.78 17.56 7.53
N ILE A 26 -6.95 16.24 7.73
CA ILE A 26 -5.86 15.25 7.65
C ILE A 26 -5.15 15.32 6.28
N ARG A 27 -5.92 15.45 5.18
CA ARG A 27 -5.35 15.53 3.83
C ARG A 27 -4.53 16.81 3.62
N ARG A 28 -4.95 17.92 4.22
CA ARG A 28 -4.27 19.22 4.15
C ARG A 28 -3.00 19.25 4.99
N GLU A 29 -3.03 18.70 6.19
CA GLU A 29 -1.86 18.61 7.08
C GLU A 29 -0.79 17.67 6.54
N LEU A 30 -1.18 16.52 5.97
CA LEU A 30 -0.24 15.55 5.39
C LEU A 30 0.34 15.99 4.03
N GLY A 31 -0.11 17.13 3.48
CA GLY A 31 0.46 17.69 2.26
C GLY A 31 0.47 16.71 1.08
N MET A 32 -0.58 15.89 0.96
CA MET A 32 -0.64 14.81 -0.02
C MET A 32 -0.91 15.36 -1.43
N SER A 33 0.09 16.03 -2.00
CA SER A 33 0.15 16.33 -3.43
C SER A 33 0.28 15.01 -4.18
N THR A 34 -0.55 14.80 -5.20
CA THR A 34 -0.35 13.74 -6.20
C THR A 34 1.11 13.78 -6.65
N PHE A 35 1.90 12.82 -6.20
CA PHE A 35 3.27 12.64 -6.66
C PHE A 35 3.19 12.35 -8.17
N GLU A 36 4.06 12.99 -8.95
CA GLU A 36 4.27 12.60 -10.34
C GLU A 36 4.61 11.11 -10.36
N GLU A 37 4.09 10.37 -11.34
CA GLU A 37 4.42 8.97 -11.59
C GLU A 37 5.90 8.86 -12.00
N GLY A 38 6.79 9.08 -11.04
CA GLY A 38 8.19 8.76 -11.16
C GLY A 38 8.26 7.26 -11.32
N GLU A 39 8.74 6.82 -12.48
CA GLU A 39 9.00 5.41 -12.79
C GLU A 39 9.82 4.82 -11.63
N LEU A 40 9.14 4.08 -10.75
CA LEU A 40 9.76 3.45 -9.59
C LEU A 40 10.67 2.35 -10.13
N LYS A 41 11.95 2.66 -10.30
CA LYS A 41 12.96 1.68 -10.69
C LYS A 41 13.19 0.76 -9.50
N LEU A 42 12.68 -0.47 -9.60
CA LEU A 42 12.98 -1.51 -8.62
C LEU A 42 14.49 -1.77 -8.62
N ALA A 43 15.03 -2.11 -7.46
CA ALA A 43 16.44 -2.49 -7.35
C ALA A 43 16.67 -3.77 -8.17
N THR A 44 17.73 -3.82 -8.97
CA THR A 44 18.10 -5.01 -9.74
C THR A 44 19.32 -5.69 -9.15
N ILE A 45 19.37 -7.03 -9.23
CA ILE A 45 20.47 -7.87 -8.77
C ILE A 45 20.95 -8.77 -9.91
N THR A 46 22.28 -8.97 -9.98
CA THR A 46 22.91 -9.83 -10.97
C THR A 46 22.96 -11.28 -10.46
N ARG A 47 22.02 -12.11 -10.90
CA ARG A 47 21.89 -13.54 -10.56
C ARG A 47 21.37 -14.30 -11.77
N LYS A 48 21.92 -15.49 -12.00
CA LYS A 48 21.54 -16.33 -13.15
C LYS A 48 20.21 -17.04 -12.90
N CYS A 49 19.25 -16.88 -13.81
CA CYS A 49 17.95 -17.56 -13.78
C CYS A 49 18.09 -18.99 -14.30
N GLU A 50 17.67 -19.97 -13.51
CA GLU A 50 17.71 -21.39 -13.89
C GLU A 50 16.76 -21.75 -15.05
N LYS A 51 15.74 -20.92 -15.32
CA LYS A 51 14.75 -21.18 -16.38
C LYS A 51 15.11 -20.59 -17.75
N CYS A 52 15.72 -19.40 -17.78
CA CYS A 52 15.91 -18.65 -19.03
C CYS A 52 17.34 -18.11 -19.22
N ASP A 53 18.27 -18.48 -18.33
CA ASP A 53 19.67 -18.06 -18.34
C ASP A 53 19.87 -16.53 -18.34
N ASN A 54 18.88 -15.77 -17.88
CA ASN A 54 19.02 -14.32 -17.70
C ASN A 54 19.77 -14.01 -16.42
N ASP A 55 20.61 -12.97 -16.44
CA ASP A 55 21.44 -12.61 -15.28
C ASP A 55 20.83 -11.50 -14.43
N GLU A 56 19.63 -11.01 -14.76
CA GLU A 56 18.98 -9.90 -14.06
C GLU A 56 17.68 -10.31 -13.38
N PHE A 57 17.58 -9.93 -12.10
CA PHE A 57 16.37 -10.04 -11.29
C PHE A 57 16.01 -8.70 -10.66
N GLU A 58 14.73 -8.40 -10.59
CA GLU A 58 14.16 -7.33 -9.78
C GLU A 58 13.99 -7.80 -8.33
N TYR A 59 14.50 -7.00 -7.42
CA TYR A 59 14.49 -7.23 -5.99
C TYR A 59 13.34 -6.45 -5.33
N THR A 60 12.47 -7.17 -4.64
CA THR A 60 11.38 -6.58 -3.86
C THR A 60 11.34 -7.23 -2.49
N ARG A 61 11.20 -6.45 -1.42
CA ARG A 61 10.90 -7.00 -0.10
C ARG A 61 9.44 -6.72 0.26
N LYS A 62 8.71 -7.71 0.74
CA LYS A 62 7.32 -7.54 1.21
C LYS A 62 7.16 -8.16 2.59
N GLN A 63 6.48 -7.43 3.47
CA GLN A 63 6.05 -7.94 4.77
C GLN A 63 4.81 -8.83 4.53
N MET A 64 4.94 -10.13 4.78
CA MET A 64 3.86 -11.09 4.53
C MET A 64 3.17 -11.53 5.83
N ARG A 65 3.73 -11.20 6.99
CA ARG A 65 3.27 -11.63 8.32
C ARG A 65 3.32 -10.45 9.29
N SER A 66 2.96 -10.69 10.55
CA SER A 66 3.03 -9.67 11.59
C SER A 66 4.44 -9.07 11.69
N ALA A 67 4.55 -7.88 12.26
CA ALA A 67 5.82 -7.14 12.37
C ALA A 67 6.95 -7.92 13.07
N ASP A 68 6.60 -8.96 13.83
CA ASP A 68 7.52 -9.83 14.57
C ASP A 68 8.28 -10.83 13.69
N GLU A 69 7.82 -11.08 12.47
CA GLU A 69 8.53 -11.89 11.49
C GLU A 69 9.19 -10.96 10.46
N GLY A 70 10.48 -11.23 10.16
CA GLY A 70 11.28 -10.41 9.24
C GLY A 70 10.64 -10.27 7.85
N GLN A 71 11.07 -9.25 7.10
CA GLN A 71 10.55 -9.00 5.76
C GLN A 71 11.01 -10.10 4.79
N THR A 72 10.07 -10.66 4.01
CA THR A 72 10.40 -11.67 2.99
C THR A 72 10.91 -11.01 1.72
N THR A 73 11.98 -11.56 1.14
CA THR A 73 12.57 -11.11 -0.12
C THR A 73 11.98 -11.88 -1.29
N PHE A 74 11.59 -11.16 -2.33
CA PHE A 74 11.09 -11.67 -3.60
C PHE A 74 12.02 -11.21 -4.72
N LEU A 75 12.48 -12.17 -5.51
CA LEU A 75 13.32 -11.95 -6.68
C LEU A 75 12.52 -12.32 -7.93
N THR A 76 12.28 -11.37 -8.82
CA THR A 76 11.52 -11.57 -10.06
C THR A 76 12.43 -11.44 -11.26
N CYS A 77 12.52 -12.47 -12.12
CA CYS A 77 13.36 -12.39 -13.31
C CYS A 77 12.83 -11.35 -14.31
N THR A 78 13.69 -10.47 -14.83
CA THR A 78 13.26 -9.41 -15.78
C THR A 78 12.81 -9.97 -17.13
N LYS A 79 13.29 -11.16 -17.54
CA LYS A 79 12.91 -11.82 -18.80
C LYS A 79 11.71 -12.75 -18.69
N CYS A 80 11.78 -13.77 -17.85
CA CYS A 80 10.76 -14.83 -17.79
C CYS A 80 9.70 -14.59 -16.70
N ARG A 81 9.88 -13.56 -15.85
CA ARG A 81 9.02 -13.24 -14.71
C ARG A 81 8.86 -14.36 -13.69
N ASP A 82 9.81 -15.30 -13.65
CA ASP A 82 9.85 -16.29 -12.61
C ASP A 82 10.15 -15.63 -11.26
N THR A 83 9.43 -16.02 -10.21
CA THR A 83 9.53 -15.42 -8.88
C THR A 83 10.13 -16.42 -7.91
N ILE A 84 11.22 -16.03 -7.26
CA ILE A 84 11.91 -16.80 -6.23
C ILE A 84 11.71 -16.07 -4.90
N THR A 85 11.45 -16.82 -3.83
CA THR A 85 11.23 -16.26 -2.49
C THR A 85 12.35 -16.70 -1.56
N GLU A 86 13.01 -15.72 -0.93
CA GLU A 86 14.05 -15.92 0.08
C GLU A 86 13.57 -15.32 1.41
N ASN A 87 13.76 -16.06 2.51
CA ASN A 87 13.42 -15.65 3.87
C ASN A 87 14.68 -15.52 4.72
#